data_AF-A0A1I5YMF8-F1
#
_entry.id   AF-A0A1I5YMF8-F1
#
_cell.length_a   1.000
_cell.length_b   1.000
_cell.length_c   1.000
_cell.angle_alpha   90.00
_cell.angle_beta   90.00
_cell.angle_gamma   90.00
#
_symmetry.space_group_name_H-M   'P 1'
#
loop_
_entity.id
_entity.type
_entity.pdbx_description
1 polymer ?
#
loop_
_entity_poly.entity_id
_entity_poly.type
_entity_poly.pdbx_seq_one_letter_code
_entity_poly.pdbx_strand_id
1 'polypeptide(L)'
;IKVIFGKVKYCDLFVGYESNLDECNGDEPTPCIPKLTKITSDLVVKDKYKCSIKLFDYTYSCRMGNGTPNNGEGGRFRGRAFLHLTGREKYEDLQTKWNTTFPDNKKDFTCDSDACEATRELLVTDLDFAMQSSLAFWKSAKANSLANEMTDGSIRRVSKEVNGGYIGIEVRTELTKKAYSVIK
;
A
#
# COMPACT_ATOMS: atom_id res chain seq x y z
N ILE A 1 -11.02 -22.16 -1.67
CA ILE A 1 -9.98 -21.17 -1.30
C ILE A 1 -10.32 -20.58 0.06
N LYS A 2 -9.81 -21.15 1.16
CA LYS A 2 -9.84 -20.51 2.49
C LYS A 2 -8.63 -21.00 3.28
N VAL A 3 -7.43 -20.62 2.83
CA VAL A 3 -6.31 -20.52 3.76
C VAL A 3 -6.65 -19.31 4.62
N ILE A 4 -7.24 -19.61 5.78
CA ILE A 4 -7.02 -19.00 7.08
C ILE A 4 -6.21 -17.71 6.97
N PHE A 5 -6.74 -16.58 7.46
CA PHE A 5 -5.90 -15.45 7.85
C PHE A 5 -5.01 -15.92 9.02
N GLY A 6 -3.99 -16.72 8.72
CA GLY A 6 -3.06 -17.39 9.64
C GLY A 6 -1.99 -16.45 10.15
N LYS A 7 -2.34 -15.17 10.28
CA LYS A 7 -1.48 -14.14 10.84
C LYS A 7 -1.95 -13.90 12.26
N VAL A 8 -1.46 -14.75 13.15
CA VAL A 8 -1.69 -14.68 14.61
C VAL A 8 -1.36 -13.30 15.20
N LYS A 9 -0.58 -12.48 14.48
CA LYS A 9 -0.24 -11.10 14.80
C LYS A 9 -1.38 -10.08 14.71
N TYR A 10 -2.49 -10.36 14.01
CA TYR A 10 -3.61 -9.43 13.86
C TYR A 10 -4.82 -9.81 14.73
N CYS A 11 -4.55 -10.23 15.96
CA CYS A 11 -5.57 -10.77 16.84
C CYS A 11 -6.49 -9.74 17.46
N ASP A 12 -6.07 -8.48 17.66
CA ASP A 12 -6.96 -7.43 18.22
C ASP A 12 -8.20 -7.21 17.34
N LEU A 13 -8.13 -7.63 16.07
CA LEU A 13 -9.29 -7.64 15.16
C LEU A 13 -10.47 -8.42 15.73
N PHE A 14 -10.25 -9.38 16.61
CA PHE A 14 -11.27 -10.33 17.05
C PHE A 14 -11.74 -10.11 18.49
N VAL A 15 -13.03 -10.31 18.73
CA VAL A 15 -13.63 -10.26 20.06
C VAL A 15 -12.95 -11.27 20.98
N GLY A 16 -12.59 -10.82 22.19
CA GLY A 16 -11.91 -11.64 23.20
C GLY A 16 -10.38 -11.65 23.10
N TYR A 17 -9.79 -10.86 22.20
CA TYR A 17 -8.34 -10.68 22.07
C TYR A 17 -8.00 -9.19 22.09
N GLU A 18 -7.00 -8.81 22.87
CA GLU A 18 -6.48 -7.44 22.93
C GLU A 18 -5.00 -7.40 22.52
N SER A 19 -4.49 -6.23 22.12
CA SER A 19 -3.06 -5.95 21.97
C SER A 19 -2.74 -4.51 22.40
N ASN A 20 -1.49 -4.23 22.79
CA ASN A 20 -1.07 -2.85 23.03
C ASN A 20 -0.96 -2.11 21.69
N LEU A 21 -1.84 -1.12 21.48
CA LEU A 21 -1.97 -0.36 20.24
C LEU A 21 -1.02 0.84 20.16
N ASP A 22 -0.24 1.09 21.21
CA ASP A 22 0.74 2.18 21.30
C ASP A 22 2.18 1.68 21.15
N GLU A 23 2.37 0.40 20.86
CA GLU A 23 3.68 -0.22 20.71
C GLU A 23 3.78 -1.07 19.44
N CYS A 24 5.01 -1.24 18.97
CA CYS A 24 5.36 -2.11 17.86
C CYS A 24 6.25 -3.26 18.37
N ASN A 25 6.10 -4.43 17.74
CA ASN A 25 6.97 -5.59 17.93
C ASN A 25 7.74 -5.84 16.63
N GLY A 26 8.80 -5.07 16.41
CA GLY A 26 9.46 -5.01 15.11
C GLY A 26 8.49 -4.47 14.04
N ASP A 27 8.39 -5.16 12.90
CA ASP A 27 7.55 -4.75 11.78
C ASP A 27 6.05 -5.12 11.93
N GLU A 28 5.60 -5.37 13.16
CA GLU A 28 4.30 -5.95 13.47
C GLU A 28 3.67 -5.29 14.72
N PRO A 29 2.33 -5.31 14.87
CA PRO A 29 1.69 -4.95 16.13
C PRO A 29 2.15 -5.86 17.28
N THR A 30 1.96 -5.41 18.52
CA THR A 30 2.28 -6.22 19.70
C THR A 30 1.49 -7.53 19.75
N PRO A 31 2.03 -8.58 20.38
CA PRO A 31 1.33 -9.85 20.56
C PRO A 31 0.02 -9.74 21.36
N CYS A 32 -0.83 -10.73 21.17
CA CYS A 32 -2.18 -10.80 21.74
C CYS A 32 -2.23 -11.13 23.22
N ILE A 33 -3.27 -10.63 23.88
CA ILE A 33 -3.68 -10.99 25.23
C ILE A 33 -5.17 -11.40 25.20
N PRO A 34 -5.51 -12.70 25.42
CA PRO A 34 -4.63 -13.85 25.50
C PRO A 34 -3.95 -14.16 24.15
N LYS A 35 -2.89 -14.97 24.16
CA LYS A 35 -2.19 -15.36 22.92
C LYS A 35 -3.15 -16.08 21.96
N LEU A 36 -3.28 -15.59 20.73
CA LEU A 36 -4.06 -16.25 19.69
C LEU A 36 -3.31 -17.48 19.18
N THR A 37 -3.90 -18.65 19.40
CA THR A 37 -3.34 -19.97 19.04
C THR A 37 -4.22 -20.75 18.05
N LYS A 38 -5.37 -20.20 17.65
CA LYS A 38 -6.39 -20.87 16.83
C LYS A 38 -6.48 -20.33 15.41
N ILE A 39 -7.16 -21.10 14.56
CA ILE A 39 -7.65 -20.69 13.23
C ILE A 39 -8.64 -19.54 13.39
N THR A 40 -8.45 -18.45 12.63
CA THR A 40 -9.22 -17.20 12.75
C THR A 40 -10.61 -17.23 12.12
N SER A 41 -10.98 -18.33 11.43
CA SER A 41 -12.24 -18.44 10.67
C SER A 41 -13.50 -18.38 11.53
N ASP A 42 -13.41 -18.78 12.79
CA ASP A 42 -14.55 -18.89 13.70
C ASP A 42 -14.63 -17.69 14.66
N LEU A 43 -13.71 -16.73 14.50
CA LEU A 43 -13.62 -15.56 15.35
C LEU A 43 -14.49 -14.42 14.81
N VAL A 44 -15.11 -13.69 15.74
CA VAL A 44 -15.94 -12.54 15.43
C VAL A 44 -15.06 -11.29 15.39
N VAL A 45 -15.11 -10.53 14.29
CA VAL A 45 -14.39 -9.25 14.18
C VAL A 45 -15.06 -8.19 15.08
N LYS A 46 -14.28 -7.44 15.85
CA LYS A 46 -14.76 -6.32 16.68
C LYS A 46 -15.42 -5.26 15.79
N ASP A 47 -16.57 -4.73 16.21
CA ASP A 47 -17.33 -3.75 15.41
C ASP A 47 -16.52 -2.51 15.05
N LYS A 48 -15.58 -2.08 15.90
CA LYS A 48 -14.70 -0.92 15.64
C LYS A 48 -13.87 -1.03 14.36
N TYR A 49 -13.69 -2.25 13.82
CA TYR A 49 -12.93 -2.53 12.60
C TYR A 49 -13.81 -2.75 11.36
N LYS A 50 -15.11 -2.97 11.53
CA LYS A 50 -16.02 -3.19 10.40
C LYS A 50 -16.22 -1.88 9.65
N CYS A 51 -15.98 -1.90 8.33
CA CYS A 51 -16.13 -0.72 7.46
C CYS A 51 -15.42 0.54 7.99
N SER A 52 -14.30 0.35 8.69
CA SER A 52 -13.63 1.39 9.45
C SER A 52 -12.17 1.50 9.04
N ILE A 53 -11.68 2.73 8.94
CA ILE A 53 -10.27 3.00 8.64
C ILE A 53 -9.31 2.40 9.68
N LYS A 54 -9.80 2.17 10.89
CA LYS A 54 -9.07 1.51 11.98
C LYS A 54 -8.56 0.12 11.61
N LEU A 55 -9.21 -0.56 10.65
CA LEU A 55 -8.72 -1.84 10.14
C LEU A 55 -7.36 -1.67 9.48
N PHE A 56 -7.17 -0.59 8.72
CA PHE A 56 -5.90 -0.28 8.07
C PHE A 56 -4.88 0.21 9.07
N ASP A 57 -5.28 1.05 10.03
CA ASP A 57 -4.42 1.50 11.13
C ASP A 57 -3.74 0.31 11.81
N TYR A 58 -4.48 -0.76 12.08
CA TYR A 58 -3.93 -1.97 12.69
C TYR A 58 -3.22 -2.91 11.69
N THR A 59 -3.76 -3.08 10.48
CA THR A 59 -3.20 -4.04 9.50
C THR A 59 -1.84 -3.57 8.96
N TYR A 60 -1.68 -2.25 8.81
CA TYR A 60 -0.50 -1.61 8.23
C TYR A 60 0.37 -0.87 9.25
N SER A 61 0.08 -0.92 10.56
CA SER A 61 0.95 -0.34 11.58
C SER A 61 2.32 -1.01 11.61
N CYS A 62 3.29 -0.28 12.14
CA CYS A 62 4.63 -0.74 12.48
C CYS A 62 5.46 -1.17 11.28
N ARG A 63 5.05 -0.87 10.04
CA ARG A 63 5.75 -1.32 8.83
C ARG A 63 5.62 -0.32 7.71
N MET A 64 6.53 -0.38 6.73
CA MET A 64 6.53 0.53 5.58
C MET A 64 6.60 2.01 6.03
N GLY A 65 7.36 2.26 7.10
CA GLY A 65 7.49 3.55 7.78
C GLY A 65 6.31 3.98 8.66
N ASN A 66 5.21 3.21 8.72
CA ASN A 66 4.08 3.56 9.57
C ASN A 66 4.40 3.34 11.06
N GLY A 67 3.92 4.24 11.90
CA GLY A 67 3.94 4.12 13.35
C GLY A 67 2.97 3.07 13.91
N THR A 68 2.72 3.17 15.21
CA THR A 68 1.88 2.25 15.99
C THR A 68 0.42 2.30 15.53
N PRO A 69 -0.42 1.28 15.84
CA PRO A 69 -1.83 1.29 15.46
C PRO A 69 -2.57 2.59 15.83
N ASN A 70 -2.38 3.11 17.04
CA ASN A 70 -3.06 4.33 17.50
C ASN A 70 -2.51 5.62 16.84
N ASN A 71 -1.37 5.56 16.16
CA ASN A 71 -0.83 6.71 15.42
C ASN A 71 -1.67 7.05 14.16
N GLY A 72 -2.49 6.10 13.68
CA GLY A 72 -3.42 6.34 12.57
C GLY A 72 -2.78 6.32 11.18
N GLU A 73 -1.49 5.96 11.08
CA GLU A 73 -0.76 6.00 9.81
C GLU A 73 -1.12 4.88 8.84
N GLY A 74 -1.56 3.73 9.36
CA GLY A 74 -2.01 2.64 8.49
C GLY A 74 -3.20 3.05 7.63
N GLY A 75 -4.13 3.82 8.19
CA GLY A 75 -5.26 4.44 7.52
C GLY A 75 -4.87 5.67 6.69
N ARG A 76 -4.07 6.57 7.26
CA ARG A 76 -3.60 7.79 6.56
C ARG A 76 -2.88 7.42 5.26
N PHE A 77 -2.02 6.41 5.30
CA PHE A 77 -1.21 5.92 4.16
C PHE A 77 -1.71 4.59 3.60
N ARG A 78 -3.03 4.36 3.64
CA ARG A 78 -3.69 3.23 2.97
C ARG A 78 -3.47 3.27 1.45
N GLY A 79 -3.56 2.11 0.81
CA GLY A 79 -3.43 1.92 -0.63
C GLY A 79 -4.26 2.90 -1.47
N ARG A 80 -3.63 3.74 -2.30
CA ARG A 80 -4.29 4.63 -3.28
C ARG A 80 -3.57 4.68 -4.64
N ALA A 81 -4.19 5.36 -5.61
CA ALA A 81 -3.75 5.47 -7.01
C ALA A 81 -3.64 4.12 -7.75
N PHE A 82 -3.27 4.15 -9.04
CA PHE A 82 -3.20 2.94 -9.88
C PHE A 82 -2.05 1.99 -9.48
N LEU A 83 -0.99 2.50 -8.87
CA LEU A 83 0.14 1.69 -8.38
C LEU A 83 -0.05 1.18 -6.95
N HIS A 84 -1.19 1.47 -6.31
CA HIS A 84 -1.53 1.00 -4.97
C HIS A 84 -0.47 1.35 -3.91
N LEU A 85 -0.17 2.65 -3.81
CA LEU A 85 0.81 3.20 -2.87
C LEU A 85 0.35 2.96 -1.43
N THR A 86 1.12 2.19 -0.67
CA THR A 86 0.76 1.81 0.71
C THR A 86 1.95 2.01 1.66
N GLY A 87 1.69 2.62 2.81
CA GLY A 87 2.68 2.92 3.85
C GLY A 87 3.36 4.27 3.68
N ARG A 88 3.76 4.87 4.80
CA ARG A 88 4.40 6.19 4.89
C ARG A 88 5.59 6.33 3.94
N GLU A 89 6.47 5.33 3.90
CA GLU A 89 7.63 5.31 3.00
C GLU A 89 7.24 5.52 1.54
N LYS A 90 6.12 4.93 1.08
CA LYS A 90 5.65 5.09 -0.30
C LYS A 90 5.02 6.44 -0.58
N TYR A 91 4.45 7.07 0.43
CA TYR A 91 3.96 8.45 0.32
C TYR A 91 5.11 9.46 0.34
N GLU A 92 6.18 9.20 1.10
CA GLU A 92 7.43 9.99 1.06
C GLU A 92 8.14 9.85 -0.30
N ASP A 93 8.20 8.63 -0.85
CA ASP A 93 8.66 8.38 -2.23
C ASP A 93 7.82 9.16 -3.26
N LEU A 94 6.48 9.10 -3.14
CA LEU A 94 5.57 9.81 -4.03
C LEU A 94 5.85 11.32 -3.99
N GLN A 95 5.93 11.90 -2.79
CA GLN A 95 6.18 13.31 -2.61
C GLN A 95 7.47 13.75 -3.28
N THR A 96 8.55 13.01 -3.06
CA THR A 96 9.85 13.29 -3.68
C THR A 96 9.73 13.26 -5.21
N LYS A 97 9.16 12.19 -5.76
CA LYS A 97 9.04 11.99 -7.22
C LYS A 97 8.11 12.99 -7.89
N TRP A 98 6.99 13.31 -7.24
CA TRP A 98 6.05 14.33 -7.69
C TRP A 98 6.74 15.68 -7.72
N ASN A 99 7.37 16.10 -6.64
CA ASN A 99 8.01 17.41 -6.52
C ASN A 99 9.23 17.56 -7.45
N THR A 100 9.91 16.47 -7.80
CA THR A 100 10.93 16.45 -8.87
C THR A 100 10.30 16.56 -10.26
N THR A 101 9.16 15.90 -10.49
CA THR A 101 8.50 15.86 -11.81
C THR A 101 7.75 17.17 -12.12
N PHE A 102 7.16 17.79 -11.10
CA PHE A 102 6.30 18.98 -11.18
C PHE A 102 6.80 20.07 -10.21
N PRO A 103 7.95 20.71 -10.49
CA PRO A 103 8.60 21.64 -9.55
C PRO A 103 7.77 22.88 -9.21
N ASP A 104 6.89 23.32 -10.12
CA ASP A 104 6.02 24.49 -9.94
C ASP A 104 4.67 24.14 -9.25
N ASN A 105 4.41 22.86 -9.01
CA ASN A 105 3.19 22.37 -8.36
C ASN A 105 3.54 21.33 -7.28
N LYS A 106 4.37 21.74 -6.33
CA LYS A 106 4.76 20.85 -5.22
C LYS A 106 3.57 20.48 -4.35
N LYS A 107 3.58 19.25 -3.85
CA LYS A 107 2.59 18.70 -2.93
C LYS A 107 3.27 18.14 -1.69
N ASP A 108 2.54 18.18 -0.58
CA ASP A 108 2.84 17.42 0.61
C ASP A 108 1.81 16.29 0.73
N PHE A 109 2.32 15.07 0.74
CA PHE A 109 1.50 13.85 0.85
C PHE A 109 1.61 13.22 2.24
N THR A 110 2.48 13.73 3.10
CA THR A 110 2.96 13.09 4.33
C THR A 110 2.43 13.74 5.60
N CYS A 111 2.08 15.03 5.54
CA CYS A 111 1.62 15.74 6.71
C CYS A 111 0.25 15.25 7.23
N ASP A 112 0.03 15.44 8.54
CA ASP A 112 -1.21 15.11 9.23
C ASP A 112 -2.09 16.36 9.35
N SER A 113 -2.60 16.81 8.22
CA SER A 113 -3.60 17.89 8.17
C SER A 113 -4.71 17.53 7.20
N ASP A 114 -5.87 18.16 7.36
CA ASP A 114 -7.00 18.01 6.43
C ASP A 114 -6.61 18.41 4.99
N ALA A 115 -5.70 19.37 4.82
CA ALA A 115 -5.21 19.77 3.50
C ALA A 115 -4.37 18.66 2.84
N CYS A 116 -3.52 17.97 3.61
CA CYS A 116 -2.78 16.82 3.11
C CYS A 116 -3.72 15.62 2.87
N GLU A 117 -4.74 15.40 3.71
CA GLU A 117 -5.73 14.34 3.43
C GLU A 117 -6.52 14.64 2.16
N ALA A 118 -7.00 15.88 1.97
CA ALA A 118 -7.64 16.29 0.73
C ALA A 118 -6.74 16.05 -0.48
N THR A 119 -5.44 16.34 -0.37
CA THR A 119 -4.46 16.04 -1.43
C THR A 119 -4.33 14.54 -1.69
N ARG A 120 -4.32 13.71 -0.64
CA ARG A 120 -4.28 12.24 -0.78
C ARG A 120 -5.59 11.69 -1.34
N GLU A 121 -6.74 12.28 -1.06
CA GLU A 121 -8.02 11.84 -1.61
C GLU A 121 -8.11 12.07 -3.13
N LEU A 122 -7.43 13.08 -3.66
CA LEU A 122 -7.28 13.26 -5.11
C LEU A 122 -6.63 12.05 -5.80
N LEU A 123 -5.84 11.23 -5.10
CA LEU A 123 -5.28 9.98 -5.63
C LEU A 123 -6.35 8.91 -5.94
N VAL A 124 -7.60 9.16 -5.56
CA VAL A 124 -8.76 8.27 -5.76
C VAL A 124 -9.87 9.01 -6.50
N THR A 125 -10.14 10.27 -6.17
CA THR A 125 -11.28 11.03 -6.69
C THR A 125 -10.98 11.78 -7.98
N ASP A 126 -9.70 12.01 -8.30
CA ASP A 126 -9.27 12.71 -9.51
C ASP A 126 -8.42 11.76 -10.38
N LEU A 127 -8.96 11.43 -11.55
CA LEU A 127 -8.36 10.45 -12.45
C LEU A 127 -6.99 10.92 -12.98
N ASP A 128 -6.89 12.20 -13.34
CA ASP A 128 -5.67 12.77 -13.91
C ASP A 128 -4.60 12.86 -12.83
N PHE A 129 -4.96 13.29 -11.63
CA PHE A 129 -4.06 13.34 -10.50
C PHE A 129 -3.54 11.94 -10.09
N ALA A 130 -4.44 10.95 -10.05
CA ALA A 130 -4.07 9.56 -9.77
C ALA A 130 -3.14 8.97 -10.85
N MET A 131 -3.40 9.28 -12.13
CA MET A 131 -2.55 8.84 -13.24
C MET A 131 -1.20 9.55 -13.22
N GLN A 132 -1.15 10.87 -13.05
CA GLN A 132 0.08 11.66 -12.94
C GLN A 132 0.96 11.17 -11.79
N SER A 133 0.35 10.85 -10.64
CA SER A 133 1.05 10.27 -9.49
C SER A 133 1.68 8.93 -9.83
N SER A 134 0.97 8.08 -10.57
CA SER A 134 1.48 6.78 -11.05
C SER A 134 2.60 6.95 -12.08
N LEU A 135 2.47 7.93 -12.97
CA LEU A 135 3.48 8.26 -13.99
C LEU A 135 4.74 8.89 -13.38
N ALA A 136 4.64 9.61 -12.27
CA ALA A 136 5.81 10.09 -11.53
C ALA A 136 6.68 8.92 -11.02
N PHE A 137 6.06 7.85 -10.52
CA PHE A 137 6.77 6.60 -10.20
C PHE A 137 7.37 5.95 -11.44
N TRP A 138 6.58 5.80 -12.50
CA TRP A 138 7.04 5.22 -13.77
C TRP A 138 8.29 5.94 -14.34
N LYS A 139 8.25 7.28 -14.35
CA LYS A 139 9.37 8.13 -14.78
C LYS A 139 10.59 7.93 -13.89
N SER A 140 10.41 7.89 -12.56
CA SER A 140 11.52 7.68 -11.61
C SER A 140 12.20 6.32 -11.78
N ALA A 141 11.43 5.29 -12.14
CA ALA A 141 11.91 3.93 -12.41
C ALA A 141 12.62 3.80 -13.78
N LYS A 142 12.70 4.89 -14.56
CA LYS A 142 13.19 4.89 -15.95
C LYS A 142 12.50 3.80 -16.79
N ALA A 143 11.23 3.53 -16.49
CA ALA A 143 10.54 2.35 -16.99
C ALA A 143 10.42 2.34 -18.53
N ASN A 144 10.31 3.51 -19.16
CA ASN A 144 10.37 3.62 -20.63
C ASN A 144 11.66 3.03 -21.21
N SER A 145 12.82 3.30 -20.61
CA SER A 145 14.10 2.77 -21.06
C SER A 145 14.22 1.26 -20.83
N LEU A 146 13.51 0.72 -19.85
CA LEU A 146 13.47 -0.72 -19.55
C LEU A 146 12.48 -1.49 -20.43
N ALA A 147 11.47 -0.79 -20.97
CA ALA A 147 10.37 -1.29 -21.77
C ALA A 147 10.55 -1.00 -23.27
N ASN A 148 11.79 -1.02 -23.77
CA ASN A 148 12.13 -0.79 -25.17
C ASN A 148 11.75 -1.96 -26.09
N GLU A 149 11.56 -3.16 -25.54
CA GLU A 149 11.20 -4.37 -26.27
C GLU A 149 10.10 -5.14 -25.54
N MET A 150 9.20 -5.77 -26.30
CA MET A 150 8.13 -6.61 -25.75
C MET A 150 8.64 -8.03 -25.47
N THR A 151 9.36 -8.18 -24.36
CA THR A 151 9.88 -9.48 -23.87
C THR A 151 9.54 -9.69 -22.40
N ASP A 152 9.51 -10.95 -21.95
CA ASP A 152 9.35 -11.29 -20.54
C ASP A 152 10.47 -10.70 -19.68
N GLY A 153 11.67 -10.53 -20.26
CA GLY A 153 12.81 -9.85 -19.63
C GLY A 153 12.53 -8.38 -19.34
N SER A 154 11.98 -7.64 -20.31
CA SER A 154 11.58 -6.24 -20.13
C SER A 154 10.48 -6.10 -19.07
N ILE A 155 9.45 -6.95 -19.12
CA ILE A 155 8.37 -6.97 -18.12
C ILE A 155 8.92 -7.23 -16.72
N ARG A 156 9.84 -8.19 -16.57
CA ARG A 156 10.49 -8.50 -15.29
C ARG A 156 11.29 -7.32 -14.75
N ARG A 157 12.10 -6.66 -15.59
CA ARG A 157 12.89 -5.48 -15.17
C ARG A 157 11.97 -4.35 -14.68
N VAL A 158 10.96 -3.99 -15.47
CA VAL A 158 9.98 -2.96 -15.09
C VAL A 158 9.24 -3.36 -13.80
N SER A 159 8.82 -4.62 -13.68
CA SER A 159 8.12 -5.10 -12.47
C SER A 159 8.99 -5.00 -11.23
N LYS A 160 10.29 -5.33 -11.32
CA LYS A 160 11.21 -5.19 -10.19
C LYS A 160 11.35 -3.72 -9.76
N GLU A 161 11.52 -2.79 -10.69
CA GLU A 161 11.70 -1.37 -10.35
C GLU A 161 10.42 -0.71 -9.83
N VAL A 162 9.25 -1.06 -10.38
CA VAL A 162 7.97 -0.47 -9.95
C VAL A 162 7.46 -1.09 -8.65
N ASN A 163 7.55 -2.42 -8.51
CA ASN A 163 6.94 -3.16 -7.39
C ASN A 163 7.96 -3.58 -6.30
N GLY A 164 9.26 -3.43 -6.55
CA GLY A 164 10.33 -3.93 -5.66
C GLY A 164 10.54 -5.45 -5.72
N GLY A 165 9.89 -6.15 -6.66
CA GLY A 165 9.96 -7.62 -6.76
C GLY A 165 9.01 -8.20 -7.80
N TYR A 166 8.84 -9.53 -7.78
CA TYR A 166 8.13 -10.28 -8.83
C TYR A 166 6.76 -10.82 -8.41
N ILE A 167 6.20 -10.35 -7.30
CA ILE A 167 4.86 -10.74 -6.86
C ILE A 167 3.85 -10.31 -7.93
N GLY A 168 3.08 -11.28 -8.44
CA GLY A 168 2.11 -11.09 -9.52
C GLY A 168 2.70 -11.00 -10.93
N ILE A 169 3.95 -11.44 -11.15
CA ILE A 169 4.62 -11.31 -12.46
C ILE A 169 3.86 -12.02 -13.59
N GLU A 170 3.22 -13.16 -13.33
CA GLU A 170 2.46 -13.91 -14.34
C GLU A 170 1.31 -13.07 -14.91
N VAL A 171 0.51 -12.45 -14.03
CA VAL A 171 -0.59 -11.56 -14.42
C VAL A 171 -0.07 -10.32 -15.13
N ARG A 172 1.03 -9.71 -14.65
CA ARG A 172 1.64 -8.55 -15.31
C ARG A 172 2.09 -8.91 -16.73
N THR A 173 2.70 -10.08 -16.93
CA THR A 173 3.11 -10.58 -18.24
C THR A 173 1.93 -10.79 -19.17
N GLU A 174 0.87 -11.45 -18.69
CA GLU A 174 -0.35 -11.69 -19.46
C GLU A 174 -0.99 -10.37 -19.92
N LEU A 175 -1.24 -9.46 -18.97
CA LEU A 175 -1.88 -8.17 -19.26
C LEU A 175 -1.04 -7.29 -20.19
N THR A 176 0.29 -7.29 -20.03
CA THR A 176 1.18 -6.52 -20.91
C THR A 176 1.14 -7.04 -22.33
N LYS A 177 1.21 -8.38 -22.52
CA LYS A 177 1.11 -9.00 -23.84
C LYS A 177 -0.25 -8.73 -24.51
N LYS A 178 -1.33 -8.82 -23.74
CA LYS A 178 -2.69 -8.51 -24.21
C LYS A 178 -2.84 -7.04 -24.60
N ALA A 179 -2.30 -6.11 -23.81
CA ALA A 179 -2.30 -4.69 -24.16
C ALA A 179 -1.51 -4.42 -25.44
N TYR A 180 -0.32 -5.01 -25.56
CA TYR A 180 0.52 -4.87 -26.75
C TYR A 180 -0.17 -5.38 -28.03
N SER A 181 -0.92 -6.48 -27.96
CA SER A 181 -1.64 -7.02 -29.12
C SER A 181 -2.83 -6.17 -29.59
N VAL A 182 -3.29 -5.21 -28.78
CA VAL A 182 -4.38 -4.30 -29.15
C VAL A 182 -3.85 -2.98 -29.70
N ILE A 183 -2.70 -2.52 -29.21
CA ILE A 183 -2.13 -1.20 -29.54
C ILE A 183 -1.23 -1.26 -30.78
N LYS A 184 -0.70 -2.45 -31.10
CA LYS A 184 0.10 -2.68 -32.32
C LYS A 184 -0.77 -3.14 -33.47
#